data_AF-A0A8X8BNR7-F1
#
_entry.id   AF-A0A8X8BNR7-F1
#
_cell.length_a   1.000
_cell.length_b   1.000
_cell.length_c   1.000
_cell.angle_alpha   90.00
_cell.angle_beta   90.00
_cell.angle_gamma   90.00
#
_symmetry.space_group_name_H-M   'P 1'
#
loop_
_entity.id
_entity.type
_entity.pdbx_description
1 polymer ?
#
loop_
_entity_poly.entity_id
_entity_poly.type
_entity_poly.pdbx_seq_one_letter_code
_entity_poly.pdbx_strand_id
1 'polypeptide(L)'
;MSGRGKTGGKTRAKAKTRSSRAGLQFPVGRVHRLLRKGNYAERVGAGAPVYLAAVLEYLTAEILELAGNAARDNKKTRIIPRHLQLAVRNDEELNKLLGGVTIAQGGVLPNIQAVLLPKKTEKPAKSKLNILILNLVVILNVSSVLLKGFLVEYDRSLTRSCACRFLDIAKVSLTYKYDLYTLLMCTSEE
;
A
#
# COMPACT_ATOMS: atom_id res chain seq x y z
N MET A 1 -36.07 -13.23 -43.67
CA MET A 1 -35.14 -12.28 -43.02
C MET A 1 -35.55 -12.11 -41.56
N SER A 2 -34.97 -12.87 -40.62
CA SER A 2 -35.24 -12.66 -39.19
C SER A 2 -34.32 -11.56 -38.66
N GLY A 3 -34.74 -10.30 -38.86
CA GLY A 3 -34.14 -9.15 -38.21
C GLY A 3 -34.36 -9.26 -36.71
N ARG A 4 -33.41 -9.86 -36.00
CA ARG A 4 -33.42 -9.93 -34.54
C ARG A 4 -33.11 -8.54 -34.00
N GLY A 5 -34.12 -7.69 -34.02
CA GLY A 5 -34.13 -6.38 -33.37
C GLY A 5 -33.73 -6.54 -31.91
N LYS A 6 -32.73 -5.74 -31.53
CA LYS A 6 -32.25 -5.43 -30.17
C LYS A 6 -32.96 -6.25 -29.07
N THR A 7 -32.29 -7.31 -28.65
CA THR A 7 -32.68 -8.28 -27.61
C THR A 7 -33.31 -7.64 -26.35
N GLY A 8 -34.61 -7.40 -26.41
CA GLY A 8 -35.43 -6.89 -25.29
C GLY A 8 -36.23 -7.95 -24.54
N GLY A 9 -36.08 -9.24 -24.90
CA GLY A 9 -37.00 -10.30 -24.47
C GLY A 9 -36.36 -11.54 -23.84
N LYS A 10 -35.17 -11.45 -23.23
CA LYS A 10 -34.65 -12.51 -22.36
C LYS A 10 -34.70 -12.00 -20.92
N THR A 11 -35.15 -12.84 -19.98
CA THR A 11 -35.12 -12.58 -18.53
C THR A 11 -33.80 -11.89 -18.19
N ARG A 12 -33.90 -10.63 -17.76
CA ARG A 12 -32.76 -9.73 -17.66
C ARG A 12 -31.80 -10.30 -16.62
N ALA A 13 -30.74 -10.97 -17.09
CA ALA A 13 -29.68 -11.46 -16.22
C ALA A 13 -29.21 -10.30 -15.31
N LYS A 14 -28.93 -10.60 -14.02
CA LYS A 14 -28.50 -9.58 -13.05
C LYS A 14 -27.38 -8.73 -13.68
N ALA A 15 -27.64 -7.45 -13.87
CA ALA A 15 -26.71 -6.55 -14.53
C ALA A 15 -25.44 -6.45 -13.68
N LYS A 16 -24.29 -6.85 -14.24
CA LYS A 16 -22.99 -6.64 -13.60
C LYS A 16 -22.76 -5.15 -13.36
N THR A 17 -22.31 -4.79 -12.17
CA THR A 17 -22.04 -3.39 -11.80
C THR A 17 -20.81 -2.86 -12.54
N ARG A 18 -20.73 -1.54 -12.76
CA ARG A 18 -19.55 -0.92 -13.39
C ARG A 18 -18.26 -1.20 -12.61
N SER A 19 -18.31 -1.16 -11.27
CA SER A 19 -17.19 -1.56 -10.41
C SER A 19 -16.76 -3.01 -10.66
N SER A 20 -17.72 -3.95 -10.67
CA SER A 20 -17.41 -5.37 -10.89
C SER A 20 -16.77 -5.64 -12.26
N ARG A 21 -17.17 -4.86 -13.29
CA ARG A 21 -16.61 -4.92 -14.66
C ARG A 21 -15.21 -4.33 -14.75
N ALA A 22 -14.92 -3.30 -13.95
CA ALA A 22 -13.63 -2.61 -13.91
C ALA A 22 -12.63 -3.24 -12.93
N GLY A 23 -13.00 -4.30 -12.19
CA GLY A 23 -12.13 -4.92 -11.18
C GLY A 23 -12.14 -4.23 -9.81
N LEU A 24 -12.59 -2.97 -9.74
CA LEU A 24 -12.53 -2.11 -8.55
C LEU A 24 -13.47 -2.54 -7.41
N GLN A 25 -13.01 -2.39 -6.17
CA GLN A 25 -13.83 -2.43 -4.97
C GLN A 25 -14.62 -1.12 -4.77
N PHE A 26 -14.06 0.00 -5.19
CA PHE A 26 -14.68 1.31 -5.01
C PHE A 26 -15.94 1.48 -5.90
N PRO A 27 -16.96 2.22 -5.43
CA PRO A 27 -18.24 2.33 -6.11
C PRO A 27 -18.22 3.35 -7.28
N VAL A 28 -17.80 2.92 -8.47
CA VAL A 28 -17.77 3.72 -9.72
C VAL A 28 -19.10 4.43 -9.99
N GLY A 29 -20.23 3.75 -9.74
CA GLY A 29 -21.56 4.35 -9.93
C GLY A 29 -21.83 5.54 -9.02
N ARG A 30 -21.33 5.49 -7.77
CA ARG A 30 -21.44 6.59 -6.80
C ARG A 30 -20.51 7.74 -7.18
N VAL A 31 -19.27 7.45 -7.56
CA VAL A 31 -18.29 8.44 -8.02
C VAL A 31 -18.85 9.23 -9.20
N HIS A 32 -19.43 8.56 -10.21
CA HIS A 32 -20.06 9.23 -11.34
C HIS A 32 -21.19 10.18 -10.92
N ARG A 33 -22.05 9.74 -9.98
CA ARG A 33 -23.12 10.61 -9.47
C ARG A 33 -22.56 11.82 -8.74
N LEU A 34 -21.51 11.65 -7.93
CA LEU A 34 -20.86 12.76 -7.22
C LEU A 34 -20.21 13.75 -8.19
N LEU A 35 -19.55 13.27 -9.25
CA LEU A 35 -18.98 14.14 -10.29
C LEU A 35 -20.03 14.99 -11.00
N ARG A 36 -21.21 14.44 -11.29
CA ARG A 36 -22.33 15.21 -11.88
C ARG A 36 -22.95 16.20 -10.90
N LYS A 37 -23.11 15.80 -9.64
CA LYS A 37 -23.67 16.66 -8.58
C LYS A 37 -22.71 17.80 -8.20
N GLY A 38 -21.40 17.58 -8.34
CA GLY A 38 -20.37 18.55 -7.98
C GLY A 38 -20.17 19.69 -8.99
N ASN A 39 -20.91 19.73 -10.11
CA ASN A 39 -20.86 20.79 -11.11
C ASN A 39 -19.44 21.11 -11.64
N TYR A 40 -18.56 20.11 -11.71
CA TYR A 40 -17.17 20.31 -12.21
C TYR A 40 -17.10 20.57 -13.72
N ALA A 41 -18.05 20.03 -14.48
CA ALA A 41 -18.17 20.18 -15.93
C ALA A 41 -19.62 19.90 -16.38
N GLU A 42 -20.02 20.45 -17.52
CA GLU A 42 -21.34 20.20 -18.12
C GLU A 42 -21.57 18.72 -18.44
N ARG A 43 -20.52 18.04 -18.93
CA ARG A 43 -20.55 16.62 -19.30
C ARG A 43 -19.44 15.85 -18.63
N VAL A 44 -19.78 14.69 -18.06
CA VAL A 44 -18.83 13.74 -17.50
C VAL A 44 -18.75 12.52 -18.40
N GLY A 45 -17.57 12.26 -18.96
CA GLY A 45 -17.30 11.09 -19.80
C GLY A 45 -17.47 9.77 -19.04
N ALA A 46 -17.75 8.68 -19.75
CA ALA A 46 -18.04 7.38 -19.11
C ALA A 46 -16.81 6.76 -18.42
N GLY A 47 -15.59 7.06 -18.88
CA GLY A 47 -14.33 6.57 -18.32
C GLY A 47 -13.82 7.34 -17.10
N ALA A 48 -14.14 8.64 -17.00
CA ALA A 48 -13.72 9.50 -15.88
C ALA A 48 -14.03 8.93 -14.48
N PRO A 49 -15.25 8.45 -14.17
CA PRO A 49 -15.54 7.88 -12.85
C PRO A 49 -14.86 6.53 -12.59
N VAL A 50 -14.44 5.80 -13.64
CA VAL A 50 -13.69 4.55 -13.48
C VAL A 50 -12.26 4.89 -13.08
N TYR A 51 -11.63 5.82 -13.81
CA TYR A 51 -10.27 6.27 -13.52
C TYR A 51 -10.15 6.88 -12.12
N LEU A 52 -11.05 7.80 -11.77
CA LEU A 52 -11.04 8.41 -10.45
C LEU A 52 -11.29 7.39 -9.33
N ALA A 53 -12.20 6.43 -9.53
CA ALA A 53 -12.41 5.38 -8.53
C ALA A 53 -11.17 4.51 -8.34
N ALA A 54 -10.43 4.20 -9.41
CA ALA A 54 -9.19 3.44 -9.33
C ALA A 54 -8.10 4.20 -8.55
N VAL A 55 -7.92 5.49 -8.82
CA VAL A 55 -6.95 6.33 -8.11
C VAL A 55 -7.30 6.43 -6.62
N LEU A 56 -8.57 6.64 -6.29
CA LEU A 56 -9.02 6.69 -4.89
C LEU A 56 -8.84 5.35 -4.17
N GLU A 57 -9.08 4.23 -4.86
CA GLU A 57 -8.85 2.89 -4.33
C GLU A 57 -7.36 2.65 -4.07
N TYR A 58 -6.49 3.05 -5.01
CA TYR A 58 -5.04 2.95 -4.87
C TYR A 58 -4.52 3.75 -3.68
N LEU A 59 -4.86 5.05 -3.58
CA LEU A 59 -4.42 5.89 -2.46
C LEU A 59 -4.92 5.37 -1.11
N THR A 60 -6.14 4.84 -1.07
CA THR A 60 -6.69 4.24 0.15
C THR A 60 -5.93 2.98 0.54
N ALA A 61 -5.60 2.13 -0.43
CA ALA A 61 -4.82 0.92 -0.18
C ALA A 61 -3.42 1.26 0.35
N GLU A 62 -2.74 2.24 -0.25
CA GLU A 62 -1.40 2.68 0.17
C GLU A 62 -1.39 3.17 1.62
N ILE A 63 -2.32 4.07 1.97
CA ILE A 63 -2.44 4.59 3.34
C ILE A 63 -2.75 3.46 4.33
N LEU A 64 -3.63 2.51 3.96
CA LEU A 64 -4.00 1.40 4.83
C LEU A 64 -2.87 0.38 5.01
N GLU A 65 -2.03 0.15 3.99
CA GLU A 65 -0.86 -0.71 4.07
C GLU A 65 0.15 -0.15 5.08
N LEU A 66 0.53 1.13 4.91
CA LEU A 66 1.46 1.81 5.81
C LEU A 66 0.90 1.93 7.23
N ALA A 67 -0.38 2.26 7.38
CA ALA A 67 -1.02 2.34 8.70
C ALA A 67 -1.18 0.95 9.35
N GLY A 68 -1.36 -0.10 8.55
CA GLY A 68 -1.34 -1.49 9.01
C GLY A 68 0.02 -1.90 9.54
N ASN A 69 1.10 -1.53 8.84
CA ASN A 69 2.48 -1.72 9.30
C ASN A 69 2.73 -0.98 10.61
N ALA A 70 2.37 0.31 10.68
CA ALA A 70 2.48 1.09 11.91
C ALA A 70 1.66 0.50 13.08
N ALA A 71 0.50 -0.10 12.80
CA ALA A 71 -0.28 -0.80 13.82
C ALA A 71 0.44 -2.04 14.35
N ARG A 72 1.00 -2.85 13.42
CA ARG A 72 1.76 -4.06 13.73
C ARG A 72 3.02 -3.75 14.54
N ASP A 73 3.74 -2.69 14.20
CA ASP A 73 4.93 -2.23 14.95
C ASP A 73 4.58 -1.84 16.39
N ASN A 74 3.41 -1.22 16.57
CA ASN A 74 2.84 -0.92 17.89
C ASN A 74 2.17 -2.12 18.57
N LYS A 75 2.35 -3.34 18.03
CA LYS A 75 1.78 -4.60 18.54
C LYS A 75 0.25 -4.58 18.66
N LYS A 76 -0.43 -3.87 17.76
CA LYS A 76 -1.89 -3.73 17.71
C LYS A 76 -2.43 -4.31 16.41
N THR A 77 -3.60 -4.95 16.50
CA THR A 77 -4.30 -5.51 15.34
C THR A 77 -5.29 -4.53 14.70
N ARG A 78 -5.66 -3.47 15.41
CA ARG A 78 -6.61 -2.44 14.95
C ARG A 78 -5.90 -1.15 14.59
N ILE A 79 -6.20 -0.61 13.42
CA ILE A 79 -5.76 0.72 13.00
C ILE A 79 -6.51 1.78 13.82
N ILE A 80 -5.76 2.70 14.44
CA ILE A 80 -6.28 3.87 15.17
C ILE A 80 -5.74 5.16 14.51
N PRO A 81 -6.30 6.35 14.81
CA PRO A 81 -5.84 7.60 14.19
C PRO A 81 -4.35 7.89 14.35
N ARG A 82 -3.73 7.44 15.46
CA ARG A 82 -2.28 7.50 15.65
C ARG A 82 -1.49 6.76 14.55
N HIS A 83 -1.94 5.58 14.13
CA HIS A 83 -1.25 4.80 13.11
C HIS A 83 -1.35 5.49 11.73
N LEU A 84 -2.49 6.11 11.43
CA LEU A 84 -2.65 6.94 10.22
C LEU A 84 -1.69 8.13 10.23
N GLN A 85 -1.58 8.84 11.36
CA GLN A 85 -0.65 9.96 11.48
C GLN A 85 0.81 9.52 11.30
N LEU A 86 1.21 8.40 11.92
CA LEU A 86 2.57 7.89 11.78
C LEU A 86 2.88 7.49 10.33
N ALA A 87 1.95 6.78 9.67
CA ALA A 87 2.09 6.38 8.27
C ALA A 87 2.22 7.61 7.35
N VAL A 88 1.31 8.58 7.46
CA VAL A 88 1.29 9.77 6.59
C VAL A 88 2.51 10.65 6.79
N ARG A 89 2.99 10.83 8.04
CA ARG A 89 4.10 11.76 8.31
C ARG A 89 5.49 11.15 8.10
N ASN A 90 5.60 9.82 8.11
CA ASN A 90 6.85 9.13 7.81
C ASN A 90 7.05 8.90 6.30
N ASP A 91 5.99 8.99 5.50
CA ASP A 91 6.06 8.89 4.05
C ASP A 91 6.13 10.28 3.41
N GLU A 92 7.11 10.50 2.53
CA GLU A 92 7.37 11.82 1.95
C GLU A 92 6.25 12.26 0.98
N GLU A 93 5.74 11.34 0.18
CA GLU A 93 4.71 11.64 -0.83
C GLU A 93 3.37 11.94 -0.17
N LEU A 94 2.97 11.14 0.81
CA LEU A 94 1.75 11.33 1.58
C LEU A 94 1.84 12.56 2.49
N ASN A 95 3.00 12.85 3.09
CA ASN A 95 3.18 14.05 3.90
C ASN A 95 3.05 15.32 3.04
N LYS A 96 3.54 15.28 1.80
CA LYS A 96 3.36 16.38 0.85
C LYS A 96 1.90 16.51 0.40
N LEU A 97 1.26 15.39 0.05
CA LEU A 97 -0.16 15.36 -0.37
C LEU A 97 -1.10 15.86 0.73
N LEU A 98 -0.81 15.52 2.00
CA LEU A 98 -1.64 15.80 3.17
C LEU A 98 -1.04 16.89 4.08
N GLY A 99 -0.18 17.75 3.54
CA GLY A 99 0.55 18.77 4.31
C GLY A 99 -0.37 19.68 5.14
N GLY A 100 -1.49 20.11 4.54
CA GLY A 100 -2.50 20.97 5.20
C GLY A 100 -3.61 20.22 5.95
N VAL A 101 -3.55 18.88 6.05
CA VAL A 101 -4.60 18.08 6.68
C VAL A 101 -4.27 17.78 8.13
N THR A 102 -5.20 18.07 9.04
CA THR A 102 -5.11 17.69 10.45
C THR A 102 -5.86 16.38 10.71
N ILE A 103 -5.13 15.36 11.18
CA ILE A 103 -5.73 14.08 11.60
C ILE A 103 -6.11 14.18 13.07
N ALA A 104 -7.42 14.19 13.35
CA ALA A 104 -7.93 14.19 14.71
C ALA A 104 -7.41 12.96 15.49
N GLN A 105 -6.99 13.15 16.74
CA GLN A 105 -6.43 12.09 17.60
C GLN A 105 -5.14 11.43 17.05
N GLY A 106 -4.45 12.06 16.08
CA GLY A 106 -3.22 11.53 15.50
C GLY A 106 -1.96 11.78 16.33
N GLY A 107 -1.92 12.86 17.11
CA GLY A 107 -0.70 13.34 17.79
C GLY A 107 0.39 13.79 16.80
N VAL A 108 1.65 13.81 17.23
CA VAL A 108 2.81 14.23 16.41
C VAL A 108 3.90 13.17 16.36
N LEU A 109 4.76 13.20 15.35
CA LEU A 109 5.93 12.32 15.32
C LEU A 109 6.84 12.60 16.53
N PRO A 110 7.33 11.57 17.24
CA PRO A 110 8.29 11.77 18.32
C PRO A 110 9.57 12.37 17.75
N ASN A 111 9.87 13.62 18.09
CA ASN A 111 11.10 14.29 17.70
C ASN A 111 11.53 15.24 18.82
N ILE A 112 12.80 15.16 19.23
CA ILE A 112 13.40 16.03 20.25
C ILE A 112 14.59 16.72 19.60
N GLN A 113 14.57 18.06 19.60
CA GLN A 113 15.69 18.85 19.09
C GLN A 113 16.96 18.58 19.92
N ALA A 114 18.10 18.42 19.25
CA ALA A 114 19.36 18.02 19.90
C ALA A 114 19.80 18.97 21.04
N VAL A 115 19.42 20.25 20.95
CA VAL A 115 19.68 21.26 21.98
C VAL A 115 18.99 20.96 23.33
N LEU A 116 17.87 20.24 23.30
CA LEU A 116 17.10 19.89 24.49
C LEU A 116 17.61 18.60 25.15
N LEU A 117 18.51 17.87 24.49
CA LEU A 117 19.09 16.67 25.06
C LEU A 117 20.10 17.06 26.15
N PRO A 118 20.12 16.37 27.30
CA PRO A 118 21.14 16.59 28.31
C PRO A 118 22.53 16.37 27.68
N LYS A 119 23.48 17.26 27.98
CA LYS A 119 24.86 17.14 27.52
C LYS A 119 25.38 15.77 27.96
N LYS A 120 25.71 14.91 26.99
CA LYS A 120 26.34 13.62 27.26
C LYS A 120 27.72 13.88 27.88
N THR A 121 27.91 13.53 29.14
CA THR A 121 29.24 13.16 29.64
C THR A 121 29.67 11.88 28.92
N GLU A 122 30.94 11.81 28.53
CA GLU A 122 31.48 10.76 27.66
C GLU A 122 31.19 9.37 28.23
N LYS A 123 30.48 8.52 27.46
CA LYS A 123 30.30 7.11 27.81
C LYS A 123 31.59 6.35 27.51
N PRO A 124 32.10 5.49 28.42
CA PRO A 124 33.31 4.73 28.17
C PRO A 124 33.10 3.80 26.97
N ALA A 125 34.05 3.86 26.03
CA ALA A 125 34.03 3.10 24.79
C ALA A 125 34.00 1.59 25.08
N LYS A 126 32.88 0.91 24.79
CA LYS A 126 32.88 -0.55 24.67
C LYS A 126 33.65 -0.92 23.41
N SER A 127 34.69 -1.71 23.61
CA SER A 127 35.68 -2.13 22.61
C SER A 127 35.03 -2.69 21.34
N LYS A 128 35.45 -2.15 20.20
CA LYS A 128 35.01 -2.51 18.83
C LYS A 128 35.34 -3.96 18.41
N LEU A 129 35.90 -4.78 19.30
CA LEU A 129 36.50 -6.07 18.94
C LEU A 129 35.48 -7.23 18.81
N ASN A 130 34.32 -7.18 19.47
CA ASN A 130 33.37 -8.30 19.45
C ASN A 130 32.31 -8.24 18.34
N ILE A 131 32.18 -7.15 17.59
CA ILE A 131 31.10 -7.00 16.58
C ILE A 131 31.50 -7.58 15.22
N LEU A 132 32.79 -7.55 14.84
CA LEU A 132 33.24 -8.10 13.54
C LEU A 132 33.14 -9.63 13.47
N ILE A 133 33.40 -10.34 14.57
CA ILE A 133 33.33 -11.81 14.62
C ILE A 133 31.86 -12.29 14.60
N LEU A 134 30.94 -11.54 15.20
CA LEU A 134 29.51 -11.87 15.19
C LEU A 134 28.86 -11.61 13.82
N ASN A 135 29.27 -10.56 13.10
CA ASN A 135 28.68 -10.25 11.80
C ASN A 135 29.04 -11.26 10.70
N LEU A 136 30.25 -11.84 10.73
CA LEU A 136 30.66 -12.83 9.72
C LEU A 136 29.91 -14.17 9.88
N VAL A 137 29.62 -14.59 11.11
CA VAL A 137 28.88 -15.84 11.40
C VAL A 137 27.40 -15.73 11.06
N VAL A 138 26.80 -14.54 11.19
CA VAL A 138 25.39 -14.30 10.87
C VAL A 138 25.18 -14.21 9.36
N ILE A 139 26.09 -13.58 8.61
CA ILE A 139 25.99 -13.48 7.14
C ILE A 139 26.09 -14.87 6.47
N LEU A 140 26.89 -15.78 7.03
CA LEU A 140 27.01 -17.15 6.50
C LEU A 140 25.84 -18.08 6.89
N ASN A 141 25.15 -17.83 8.01
CA ASN A 141 24.02 -18.66 8.44
C ASN A 141 22.66 -18.22 7.88
N VAL A 142 22.48 -16.96 7.48
CA VAL A 142 21.19 -16.48 6.96
C VAL A 142 20.94 -16.94 5.51
N SER A 143 22.00 -17.11 4.72
CA SER A 143 21.90 -17.56 3.32
C SER A 143 21.43 -19.02 3.17
N SER A 144 21.68 -19.88 4.16
CA SER A 144 21.28 -21.30 4.12
C SER A 144 19.85 -21.56 4.62
N VAL A 145 19.27 -20.63 5.40
CA VAL A 145 17.89 -20.71 5.92
C VAL A 145 16.89 -20.11 4.92
N LEU A 146 17.27 -19.04 4.20
CA LEU A 146 16.36 -18.39 3.25
C LEU A 146 16.01 -19.24 2.02
N LEU A 147 16.85 -20.23 1.66
CA LEU A 147 16.55 -21.12 0.54
C LEU A 147 15.64 -22.30 0.92
N LYS A 148 15.46 -22.60 2.21
CA LYS A 148 14.63 -23.74 2.68
C LYS A 148 13.26 -23.33 3.22
N GLY A 149 13.08 -22.06 3.60
CA GLY A 149 11.80 -21.54 4.11
C GLY A 149 10.78 -21.12 3.04
N PHE A 150 11.19 -20.95 1.78
CA PHE A 150 10.30 -20.38 0.74
C PHE A 150 9.43 -21.41 0.00
N LEU A 151 9.43 -22.70 0.38
CA LEU A 151 8.62 -23.74 -0.28
C LEU A 151 7.68 -24.54 0.64
N VAL A 152 7.53 -24.18 1.92
CA VAL A 152 6.65 -24.92 2.84
C VAL A 152 5.91 -23.98 3.80
N GLU A 153 4.99 -23.16 3.29
CA GLU A 153 3.76 -22.80 4.01
C GLU A 153 2.80 -22.04 3.09
N TYR A 154 2.21 -22.78 2.17
CA TYR A 154 0.97 -22.38 1.50
C TYR A 154 0.05 -23.60 1.43
N ASP A 155 -0.53 -24.01 2.56
CA ASP A 155 -1.88 -24.59 2.48
C ASP A 155 -2.69 -24.49 3.79
N ARG A 156 -3.98 -24.25 3.57
CA ARG A 156 -5.19 -24.52 4.37
C ARG A 156 -5.65 -23.57 5.48
N SER A 157 -6.80 -22.96 5.13
CA SER A 157 -8.00 -22.69 5.93
C SER A 157 -8.29 -21.22 6.30
N LEU A 158 -8.90 -20.47 5.36
CA LEU A 158 -10.12 -19.71 5.67
C LEU A 158 -10.82 -19.14 4.41
N THR A 159 -12.02 -19.66 4.14
CA THR A 159 -13.12 -19.10 3.33
C THR A 159 -12.81 -18.49 1.94
N ARG A 160 -13.04 -19.34 0.92
CA ARG A 160 -13.17 -19.01 -0.50
C ARG A 160 -14.33 -18.03 -0.76
N SER A 161 -14.05 -16.73 -0.83
CA SER A 161 -14.85 -15.79 -1.65
C SER A 161 -14.16 -14.45 -1.94
N CYS A 162 -13.11 -14.06 -1.21
CA CYS A 162 -12.45 -12.76 -1.42
C CYS A 162 -11.10 -12.82 -2.14
N ALA A 163 -10.51 -14.00 -2.35
CA ALA A 163 -9.13 -14.13 -2.83
C ALA A 163 -8.91 -13.90 -4.34
N CYS A 164 -9.97 -13.84 -5.16
CA CYS A 164 -9.81 -13.75 -6.63
C CYS A 164 -9.72 -12.32 -7.19
N ARG A 165 -9.54 -11.27 -6.36
CA ARG A 165 -9.34 -9.88 -6.86
C ARG A 165 -8.06 -9.20 -6.39
N PHE A 166 -7.34 -9.78 -5.43
CA PHE A 166 -6.10 -9.18 -4.91
C PHE A 166 -4.85 -9.61 -5.70
N LEU A 167 -4.95 -10.70 -6.48
CA LEU A 167 -3.81 -11.30 -7.17
C LEU A 167 -3.49 -10.70 -8.56
N ASP A 168 -4.34 -9.83 -9.11
CA ASP A 168 -4.08 -9.21 -10.42
C ASP A 168 -3.36 -7.85 -10.32
N ILE A 169 -3.34 -7.21 -9.14
CA ILE A 169 -2.58 -5.96 -8.92
C ILE A 169 -1.15 -6.25 -8.43
N ALA A 170 -0.95 -7.31 -7.64
CA ALA A 170 0.36 -7.66 -7.10
C ALA A 170 1.37 -8.19 -8.14
N LYS A 171 0.90 -8.68 -9.31
CA LYS A 171 1.79 -9.13 -10.38
C LYS A 171 2.41 -7.99 -11.19
N VAL A 172 1.82 -6.80 -11.17
CA VAL A 172 2.39 -5.63 -11.89
C VAL A 172 3.49 -4.96 -11.07
N SER A 173 3.41 -4.97 -9.72
CA SER A 173 4.46 -4.37 -8.87
C SER A 173 5.74 -5.21 -8.75
N LEU A 174 5.69 -6.52 -9.00
CA LEU A 174 6.88 -7.36 -8.94
C LEU A 174 7.79 -7.19 -10.17
N THR A 175 7.27 -6.77 -11.33
CA THR A 175 8.11 -6.52 -12.51
C THR A 175 8.96 -5.24 -12.38
N TYR A 176 8.51 -4.24 -11.62
CA TYR A 176 9.27 -2.99 -11.42
C TYR A 176 10.30 -3.04 -10.27
N LYS A 177 10.20 -4.04 -9.36
CA LYS A 177 11.12 -4.15 -8.21
C LYS A 177 12.42 -4.89 -8.55
N TYR A 178 12.42 -5.73 -9.60
CA TYR A 178 13.63 -6.42 -10.08
C TYR A 178 14.49 -5.60 -11.05
N ASP A 179 13.96 -4.53 -11.66
CA ASP A 179 14.76 -3.65 -12.54
C ASP A 179 15.61 -2.63 -11.76
N LEU A 180 15.14 -2.17 -10.60
CA LEU A 180 15.88 -1.19 -9.79
C LEU A 180 17.12 -1.77 -9.09
N TYR A 181 17.12 -3.07 -8.78
CA TYR A 181 18.28 -3.75 -8.21
C TYR A 181 19.38 -4.03 -9.25
N THR A 182 19.03 -4.09 -10.54
CA THR A 182 20.02 -4.21 -11.63
C THR A 182 20.67 -2.86 -11.96
N LEU A 183 19.94 -1.74 -11.79
CA LEU A 183 20.48 -0.41 -12.06
C LEU A 183 21.38 0.14 -10.92
N LEU A 184 21.17 -0.27 -9.67
CA LEU A 184 21.96 0.19 -8.53
C LEU A 184 23.34 -0.48 -8.39
N MET A 185 23.61 -1.56 -9.14
CA MET A 185 24.92 -2.23 -9.18
C MET A 185 25.84 -1.72 -10.32
N CYS A 186 25.44 -0.68 -11.05
CA CYS A 186 26.17 -0.15 -12.21
C CYS A 186 26.78 1.25 -11.99
N THR A 187 26.78 1.78 -10.76
CA THR A 187 27.39 3.10 -10.43
C THR A 187 28.29 3.02 -9.20
N SER A 188 29.26 2.11 -9.23
CA SER A 188 30.41 2.14 -8.31
C SER A 188 31.62 1.47 -8.94
N GLU A 189 31.97 1.89 -10.15
CA GLU A 189 33.32 1.80 -10.69
C GLU A 189 33.63 3.17 -11.31
N GLU A 190 34.23 4.03 -10.50
CA GLU A 190 35.28 5.01 -10.83
C GLU A 190 35.85 5.58 -9.52
#